data_AF-A0A0N4XRR8-F1
#
_entry.id   AF-A0A0N4XRR8-F1
#
_cell.length_a   1.000
_cell.length_b   1.000
_cell.length_c   1.000
_cell.angle_alpha   90.00
_cell.angle_beta   90.00
_cell.angle_gamma   90.00
#
_symmetry.space_group_name_H-M   'P 1'
#
loop_
_entity.id
_entity.type
_entity.pdbx_description
1 polymer ?
#
loop_
_entity_poly.entity_id
_entity_poly.type
_entity_poly.pdbx_seq_one_letter_code
_entity_poly.pdbx_strand_id
1 'polypeptide(L)'
;VYAFKQETSGEFILDKKFPKAITASITFEPVGAMRWYDKRQVLLSKDGRFALYDEYWNKSLMTGRIEDHFEGLPKDVRGISTWIAGEACVFKSTHALIYKHKNGQYILSQETPVAKFLKCK
;
A
#
# COMPACT_ATOMS: atom_id res chain seq x y z
N VAL A 1 -2.68 -13.15 -5.44
CA VAL A 1 -3.34 -11.91 -5.89
C VAL A 1 -4.82 -12.21 -6.09
N TYR A 2 -5.70 -11.32 -5.61
CA TYR A 2 -7.15 -11.43 -5.74
C TYR A 2 -7.66 -10.20 -6.48
N ALA A 3 -8.73 -10.36 -7.26
CA ALA A 3 -9.45 -9.24 -7.86
C ALA A 3 -10.94 -9.48 -7.68
N PHE A 4 -11.65 -8.42 -7.31
CA PHE A 4 -13.09 -8.44 -7.11
C PHE A 4 -13.74 -7.48 -8.11
N LYS A 5 -14.90 -7.86 -8.62
CA LYS A 5 -15.76 -6.98 -9.40
C LYS A 5 -17.02 -6.68 -8.61
N GLN A 6 -17.54 -5.47 -8.79
CA GLN A 6 -18.80 -5.09 -8.19
C GLN A 6 -19.94 -5.47 -9.13
N GLU A 7 -20.88 -6.27 -8.63
CA GLU A 7 -22.12 -6.57 -9.34
C GLU A 7 -23.10 -5.40 -9.24
N THR A 8 -24.14 -5.40 -10.08
CA THR A 8 -25.19 -4.38 -10.05
C THR A 8 -25.90 -4.30 -8.68
N SER A 9 -25.92 -5.40 -7.93
CA SER A 9 -26.43 -5.45 -6.54
C SER A 9 -25.57 -4.66 -5.54
N GLY A 10 -24.38 -4.20 -5.96
CA GLY A 10 -23.39 -3.57 -5.11
C GLY A 10 -22.44 -4.56 -4.42
N GLU A 11 -22.71 -5.87 -4.55
CA GLU A 11 -21.89 -6.93 -3.96
C GLU A 11 -20.56 -7.07 -4.70
N PHE A 12 -19.48 -7.33 -3.95
CA PHE A 12 -18.18 -7.64 -4.52
C PHE A 12 -18.02 -9.16 -4.66
N ILE A 13 -17.87 -9.63 -5.89
CA ILE A 13 -17.62 -11.05 -6.17
C ILE A 13 -16.20 -11.26 -6.69
N LEU A 14 -15.58 -12.37 -6.29
CA LEU A 14 -14.27 -12.76 -6.79
C LEU A 14 -14.34 -12.99 -8.30
N ASP A 15 -13.45 -12.36 -9.05
CA ASP A 15 -13.35 -12.59 -10.48
C ASP A 15 -12.93 -14.05 -10.75
N LYS A 16 -13.61 -14.72 -11.70
CA LYS A 16 -13.39 -16.15 -12.01
C LYS A 16 -11.96 -16.49 -12.44
N LYS A 17 -11.17 -15.50 -12.89
CA LYS A 17 -9.76 -15.67 -13.27
C LYS A 17 -8.79 -15.57 -12.09
N PHE A 18 -9.30 -15.41 -10.87
CA PHE A 18 -8.54 -15.27 -9.63
C PHE A 18 -8.96 -16.35 -8.61
N PRO A 19 -8.08 -16.73 -7.65
CA PRO A 19 -6.77 -16.13 -7.36
C PRO A 19 -5.70 -16.45 -8.40
N LYS A 20 -4.73 -15.55 -8.52
CA LYS A 20 -3.49 -15.78 -9.28
C LYS A 20 -2.32 -15.83 -8.32
N ALA A 21 -1.38 -16.75 -8.59
CA ALA A 21 -0.08 -16.72 -7.93
C ALA A 21 0.64 -15.41 -8.27
N ILE A 22 1.33 -14.86 -7.27
CA ILE A 22 2.20 -13.72 -7.51
C ILE A 22 3.36 -14.16 -8.39
N THR A 23 3.76 -13.30 -9.33
CA THR A 23 4.83 -13.60 -10.29
C THR A 23 6.19 -13.82 -9.60
N ALA A 24 7.02 -14.68 -10.17
CA ALA A 24 8.40 -14.91 -9.73
C ALA A 24 9.30 -13.66 -9.86
N SER A 25 8.89 -12.67 -10.65
CA SER A 25 9.60 -11.37 -10.72
C SER A 25 9.56 -10.57 -9.41
N ILE A 26 8.66 -10.92 -8.49
CA ILE A 26 8.63 -10.36 -7.14
C ILE A 26 9.42 -11.29 -6.22
N THR A 27 10.64 -10.87 -5.88
CA THR A 27 11.63 -11.68 -5.14
C THR A 27 11.54 -11.50 -3.62
N PHE A 28 10.38 -11.08 -3.13
CA PHE A 28 10.11 -10.85 -1.71
C PHE A 28 8.69 -11.22 -1.34
N GLU A 29 8.47 -11.56 -0.08
CA GLU A 29 7.13 -11.75 0.46
C GLU A 29 6.48 -10.38 0.73
N PRO A 30 5.39 -10.02 0.03
CA PRO A 30 4.70 -8.77 0.30
C PRO A 30 3.99 -8.84 1.65
N VAL A 31 4.23 -7.85 2.51
CA VAL A 31 3.53 -7.72 3.80
C VAL A 31 2.45 -6.65 3.78
N GLY A 32 2.44 -5.84 2.71
CA GLY A 32 1.51 -4.76 2.50
C GLY A 32 1.42 -4.37 1.02
N ALA A 33 0.42 -3.56 0.71
CA ALA A 33 0.24 -2.97 -0.60
C ALA A 33 -0.39 -1.59 -0.48
N MET A 34 -0.11 -0.72 -1.45
CA MET A 34 -0.70 0.61 -1.50
C MET A 34 -1.01 1.03 -2.94
N ARG A 35 -1.94 1.96 -3.10
CA ARG A 35 -2.01 2.79 -4.29
C ARG A 35 -1.34 4.12 -3.99
N TRP A 36 -0.32 4.46 -4.74
CA TRP A 36 0.34 5.75 -4.60
C TRP A 36 -0.56 6.88 -5.10
N TYR A 37 -0.17 8.15 -4.90
CA TYR A 37 -1.03 9.29 -5.28
C TYR A 37 -1.35 9.31 -6.79
N ASP A 38 -0.48 8.73 -7.61
CA ASP A 38 -0.63 8.56 -9.06
C ASP A 38 -1.44 7.32 -9.46
N LYS A 39 -2.09 6.66 -8.48
CA LYS A 39 -2.94 5.47 -8.60
C LYS A 39 -2.20 4.18 -8.93
N ARG A 40 -0.87 4.19 -9.08
CA ARG A 40 -0.09 2.98 -9.34
C ARG A 40 -0.06 2.07 -8.11
N GLN A 41 -0.11 0.76 -8.34
CA GLN A 41 -0.07 -0.22 -7.27
C GLN A 41 1.37 -0.52 -6.89
N VAL A 42 1.63 -0.50 -5.59
CA VAL A 42 2.96 -0.77 -5.03
C VAL A 42 2.82 -1.88 -3.99
N LEU A 43 3.57 -2.95 -4.17
CA LEU A 43 3.73 -4.02 -3.19
C LEU A 43 4.91 -3.70 -2.28
N LEU A 44 4.76 -3.99 -0.99
CA LEU A 44 5.69 -3.56 0.04
C LEU A 44 6.17 -4.77 0.84
N SER A 45 7.48 -4.82 1.09
CA SER A 45 8.09 -5.83 1.96
C SER A 45 8.35 -5.25 3.36
N LYS A 46 8.55 -6.14 4.32
CA LYS A 46 8.90 -5.77 5.69
C LYS A 46 10.26 -5.07 5.77
N ASP A 47 11.22 -5.46 4.92
CA ASP A 47 12.59 -4.95 4.91
C ASP A 47 12.77 -3.68 4.05
N GLY A 48 11.68 -3.10 3.55
CA GLY A 48 11.70 -1.83 2.82
C GLY A 48 12.02 -1.95 1.33
N ARG A 49 11.96 -3.14 0.73
CA ARG A 49 11.83 -3.30 -0.73
C ARG A 49 10.40 -3.01 -1.17
N PHE A 50 10.25 -2.51 -2.39
CA PHE A 50 8.96 -2.40 -3.06
C PHE A 50 9.00 -2.98 -4.47
N ALA A 51 7.82 -3.25 -5.01
CA ALA A 51 7.60 -3.54 -6.42
C ALA A 51 6.43 -2.69 -6.94
N LEU A 52 6.67 -1.93 -8.00
CA LEU A 52 5.60 -1.33 -8.80
C LEU A 52 4.93 -2.47 -9.57
N TYR A 53 3.65 -2.71 -9.33
CA TYR A 53 2.95 -3.90 -9.78
C TYR A 53 1.85 -3.57 -10.77
N ASP A 54 1.79 -4.33 -11.86
CA ASP A 54 0.73 -4.28 -12.85
C ASP A 54 -0.16 -5.53 -12.70
N GLU A 55 -1.41 -5.32 -12.29
CA GLU A 55 -2.37 -6.38 -12.04
C GLU A 55 -2.89 -7.06 -13.32
N TYR A 56 -2.90 -6.34 -14.44
CA TYR A 56 -3.39 -6.85 -15.72
C TYR A 56 -2.39 -7.86 -16.30
N TRP A 57 -1.11 -7.51 -16.26
CA TRP A 57 -0.02 -8.38 -16.70
C TRP A 57 0.50 -9.33 -15.62
N ASN A 58 0.08 -9.18 -14.36
CA ASN A 58 0.63 -9.91 -13.21
C ASN A 58 2.17 -9.86 -13.19
N LYS A 59 2.74 -8.65 -13.27
CA LYS A 59 4.19 -8.47 -13.33
C LYS A 59 4.67 -7.26 -12.54
N SER A 60 5.91 -7.31 -12.06
CA SER A 60 6.59 -6.12 -11.58
C SER A 60 7.08 -5.27 -12.77
N LEU A 61 6.81 -3.97 -12.73
CA LEU A 61 7.34 -2.98 -13.69
C LEU A 61 8.67 -2.39 -13.21
N MET A 62 8.90 -2.39 -11.90
CA MET A 62 10.09 -1.87 -11.24
C MET A 62 10.16 -2.44 -9.83
N THR A 63 11.38 -2.65 -9.33
CA THR A 63 11.66 -2.95 -7.92
C THR A 63 12.70 -1.97 -7.39
N GLY A 64 12.64 -1.65 -6.10
CA GLY A 64 13.63 -0.77 -5.47
C GLY A 64 13.51 -0.77 -3.94
N ARG A 65 14.20 0.17 -3.28
CA ARG A 65 14.02 0.43 -1.85
C ARG A 65 13.09 1.61 -1.64
N ILE A 66 12.31 1.56 -0.57
CA ILE A 66 11.36 2.61 -0.23
C ILE A 66 12.09 3.94 0.01
N GLU A 67 13.23 3.90 0.72
CA GLU A 67 14.04 5.08 1.04
C GLU A 67 14.57 5.84 -0.18
N ASP A 68 14.69 5.18 -1.35
CA ASP A 68 15.20 5.80 -2.57
C ASP A 68 14.09 6.51 -3.38
N HIS A 69 12.82 6.17 -3.15
CA HIS A 69 11.71 6.58 -4.02
C HIS A 69 10.52 7.23 -3.30
N PHE A 70 10.37 7.00 -1.99
CA PHE A 70 9.25 7.51 -1.20
C PHE A 70 9.80 8.23 0.03
N GLU A 71 10.10 9.51 -0.15
CA GLU A 71 10.74 10.35 0.88
C GLU A 71 9.98 10.29 2.21
N GLY A 72 10.66 9.83 3.26
CA GLY A 72 10.06 9.74 4.59
C GLY A 72 9.00 8.66 4.76
N LEU A 73 8.66 7.85 3.74
CA LEU A 73 7.78 6.70 3.95
C LEU A 73 8.51 5.63 4.79
N PRO A 74 7.94 5.17 5.93
CA PRO A 74 8.60 4.19 6.77
C PRO A 74 8.64 2.80 6.13
N LYS A 75 9.45 1.91 6.69
CA LYS A 75 9.43 0.46 6.39
C LYS A 75 8.27 -0.22 7.16
N ASP A 76 8.00 -1.49 6.84
CA ASP A 76 6.92 -2.31 7.43
C ASP A 76 5.51 -1.69 7.26
N VAL A 77 5.30 -0.98 6.15
CA VAL A 77 3.99 -0.44 5.79
C VAL A 77 3.09 -1.56 5.29
N ARG A 78 1.92 -1.69 5.92
CA ARG A 78 0.86 -2.65 5.60
C ARG A 78 -0.12 -2.10 4.57
N GLY A 79 -0.32 -0.78 4.58
CA GLY A 79 -1.12 -0.09 3.58
C GLY A 79 -1.21 1.41 3.86
N ILE A 80 -1.87 2.12 2.97
CA ILE A 80 -2.12 3.55 3.07
C ILE A 80 -3.60 3.83 2.78
N SER A 81 -4.19 4.81 3.47
CA SER A 81 -5.52 5.30 3.12
C SER A 81 -5.51 6.04 1.78
N THR A 82 -6.69 6.30 1.24
CA THR A 82 -6.84 7.30 0.17
C THR A 82 -6.26 8.64 0.61
N TRP A 83 -5.63 9.33 -0.33
CA TRP A 83 -5.14 10.69 -0.15
C TRP A 83 -6.30 11.69 -0.12
N ILE A 84 -6.39 12.49 0.94
CA ILE A 84 -7.39 13.55 1.12
C ILE A 84 -6.64 14.83 1.45
N ALA A 85 -6.81 15.86 0.62
CA ALA A 85 -6.14 17.16 0.78
C ALA A 85 -4.61 17.07 0.97
N GLY A 86 -3.96 16.13 0.29
CA GLY A 86 -2.50 15.93 0.38
C GLY A 86 -2.04 15.13 1.60
N GLU A 87 -2.96 14.57 2.38
CA GLU A 87 -2.66 13.72 3.54
C GLU A 87 -3.18 12.29 3.33
N ALA A 88 -2.43 11.31 3.81
CA ALA A 88 -2.88 9.93 3.86
C ALA A 88 -2.41 9.26 5.16
N CYS A 89 -3.19 8.32 5.68
CA CYS A 89 -2.81 7.55 6.85
C CYS A 89 -2.01 6.31 6.40
N VAL A 90 -0.79 6.19 6.91
CA VAL A 90 0.08 5.03 6.72
C VAL A 90 -0.13 4.08 7.89
N PHE A 91 -0.42 2.82 7.59
CA PHE A 91 -0.63 1.78 8.58
C PHE A 91 0.57 0.84 8.61
N LYS A 92 1.13 0.66 9.80
CA LYS A 92 2.08 -0.40 10.15
C LYS A 92 1.36 -1.48 10.95
N SER A 93 2.07 -2.54 11.32
CA SER A 93 1.52 -3.65 12.11
C SER A 93 0.90 -3.21 13.45
N THR A 94 1.52 -2.24 14.14
CA THR A 94 1.11 -1.81 15.49
C THR A 94 0.78 -0.33 15.61
N HIS A 95 1.17 0.48 14.62
CA HIS A 95 1.01 1.94 14.65
C HIS A 95 0.46 2.47 13.33
N ALA A 96 -0.23 3.60 13.42
CA ALA A 96 -0.69 4.41 12.31
C ALA A 96 -0.08 5.80 12.43
N LEU A 97 0.16 6.46 11.29
CA LEU A 97 0.75 7.80 11.24
C LEU A 97 0.20 8.54 10.02
N ILE A 98 0.18 9.87 10.10
CA ILE A 98 -0.26 10.72 8.99
C ILE A 98 0.96 11.09 8.15
N TYR A 99 0.88 10.79 6.87
CA TYR A 99 1.85 11.13 5.86
C TYR A 99 1.30 12.30 5.03
N LYS A 100 1.98 13.45 5.10
CA LYS A 100 1.52 14.70 4.49
C LYS A 100 2.46 15.10 3.37
N HIS A 101 1.92 15.51 2.24
CA HIS A 101 2.66 16.19 1.18
C HIS A 101 2.37 17.69 1.26
N LYS A 102 3.34 18.48 1.72
CA LYS A 102 3.21 19.93 1.92
C LYS A 102 4.41 20.65 1.32
N ASN A 103 4.16 21.62 0.42
CA ASN A 103 5.20 22.44 -0.20
C ASN A 103 6.33 21.64 -0.87
N GLY A 104 6.00 20.49 -1.49
CA GLY A 104 6.99 19.62 -2.14
C GLY A 104 7.81 18.77 -1.18
N GLN A 105 7.49 18.76 0.11
CA GLN A 105 8.12 17.92 1.13
C GLN A 105 7.12 16.93 1.72
N TYR A 106 7.62 15.75 2.09
CA TYR A 106 6.85 14.75 2.79
C TYR A 106 7.14 14.80 4.29
N ILE A 107 6.07 14.88 5.09
CA ILE A 107 6.14 15.03 6.54
C ILE A 107 5.36 13.90 7.20
N LEU A 108 6.00 13.19 8.13
CA LEU A 108 5.35 12.21 9.00
C LEU A 108 4.87 12.86 10.29
N SER A 109 3.66 12.54 10.73
CA SER A 109 3.23 12.81 12.11
C SER A 109 3.90 11.86 13.10
N GLN A 110 3.70 12.14 14.39
CA GLN A 110 3.99 11.17 15.44
C GLN A 110 3.20 9.86 15.22
N GLU A 111 3.83 8.73 15.53
CA GLU A 111 3.19 7.42 15.49
C GLU A 111 2.10 7.31 16.58
N THR A 112 0.94 6.76 16.20
CA THR A 112 -0.19 6.48 17.10
C THR A 112 -0.47 4.98 17.09
N PRO A 113 -0.58 4.30 18.24
CA PRO A 113 -0.96 2.89 18.27
C PRO A 113 -2.27 2.62 17.51
N VAL A 114 -2.32 1.55 16.71
CA VAL A 114 -3.50 1.24 15.87
C VAL A 114 -4.77 1.11 16.71
N ALA A 115 -4.69 0.50 17.89
CA ALA A 115 -5.84 0.39 18.80
C ALA A 115 -6.40 1.77 19.18
N LYS A 116 -5.52 2.73 19.49
CA LYS A 116 -5.92 4.12 19.79
C LYS A 116 -6.48 4.81 18.55
N PHE A 117 -5.85 4.61 17.39
CA PHE A 117 -6.31 5.17 16.12
C PHE A 117 -7.73 4.69 15.76
N LEU A 118 -7.98 3.38 15.89
CA LEU A 118 -9.28 2.74 15.62
C LEU A 118 -10.30 2.94 16.75
N LYS A 119 -9.94 3.68 17.81
CA LYS A 119 -10.79 3.93 18.99
C LYS A 119 -11.27 2.62 19.64
N CYS A 120 -10.43 1.59 19.63
CA CYS A 120 -10.66 0.36 20.36
C CYS A 120 -10.66 0.67 21.87
N LYS A 121 -11.56 0.03 22.60
CA LYS A 121 -11.64 0.10 24.06
C LYS A 121 -10.74 -0.94 24.69
#